data_AF-A0A836JV98-F1
#
_entry.id   AF-A0A836JV98-F1
#
_cell.length_a   1.000
_cell.length_b   1.000
_cell.length_c   1.000
_cell.angle_alpha   90.00
_cell.angle_beta   90.00
_cell.angle_gamma   90.00
#
_symmetry.space_group_name_H-M   'P 1'
#
loop_
_entity.id
_entity.type
_entity.pdbx_description
1 polymer ?
#
loop_
_entity_poly.entity_id
_entity_poly.type
_entity_poly.pdbx_seq_one_letter_code
_entity_poly.pdbx_strand_id
1 'polypeptide(L)'
;MDQRICIKFCVKNKIKCADAFRMLTVAYGEATLDRSNVYRWYKMFSEGREDVNDEERAGRPSTSTTDEANFWPKTTLMMPQPPYSPYLAPCDFFLFPKLKRPMKGRRYATIEEIKTTSKEELNKITKNDFLKCFEDWHKCIISDGEGDKIHIHE
;
A
#
# COMPACT_ATOMS: atom_id res chain seq x y z
N MET A 1 -22.49 -9.72 -2.64
CA MET A 1 -23.62 -8.93 -2.10
C MET A 1 -24.74 -9.85 -1.63
N ASP A 2 -25.22 -10.74 -2.50
CA ASP A 2 -26.40 -11.60 -2.26
C ASP A 2 -26.30 -12.50 -1.01
N GLN A 3 -25.16 -13.15 -0.78
CA GLN A 3 -24.96 -13.97 0.42
C GLN A 3 -25.05 -13.16 1.72
N ARG A 4 -24.67 -11.88 1.72
CA ARG A 4 -24.78 -10.99 2.90
C ARG A 4 -26.23 -10.65 3.21
N ILE A 5 -27.08 -10.55 2.18
CA ILE A 5 -28.53 -10.40 2.35
C ILE A 5 -29.10 -11.64 3.03
N CYS A 6 -28.68 -12.84 2.63
CA CYS A 6 -29.06 -14.08 3.29
C CYS A 6 -28.59 -14.14 4.75
N ILE A 7 -27.38 -13.68 5.06
CA ILE A 7 -26.89 -13.59 6.45
C ILE A 7 -27.76 -12.60 7.26
N LYS A 8 -28.08 -11.42 6.72
CA LYS A 8 -28.95 -10.42 7.37
C LYS A 8 -30.35 -11.00 7.62
N PHE A 9 -30.89 -11.76 6.66
CA PHE A 9 -32.15 -12.49 6.82
C PHE A 9 -32.08 -13.51 7.96
N CYS A 10 -31.00 -14.29 8.06
CA CYS A 10 -30.82 -15.26 9.15
C CYS A 10 -30.80 -14.59 10.53
N VAL A 11 -30.13 -13.44 10.66
CA VAL A 11 -30.10 -12.66 11.91
C VAL A 11 -31.48 -12.16 12.31
N LYS A 12 -32.25 -11.61 11.35
CA LYS A 12 -33.64 -11.15 11.61
C LYS A 12 -34.56 -12.28 12.07
N ASN A 13 -34.36 -13.49 11.55
CA ASN A 13 -35.11 -14.68 11.93
C ASN A 13 -34.55 -15.44 13.15
N LYS A 14 -33.57 -14.86 13.86
CA LYS A 14 -32.94 -15.47 15.06
C LYS A 14 -32.33 -16.86 14.80
N ILE A 15 -31.94 -17.13 13.56
CA ILE A 15 -31.21 -18.36 13.20
C ILE A 15 -29.79 -18.23 13.72
N LYS A 16 -29.27 -19.23 14.43
CA LYS A 16 -27.91 -19.19 14.98
C LYS A 16 -26.87 -19.10 13.86
N CYS A 17 -25.75 -18.42 14.12
CA CYS A 17 -24.68 -18.23 13.13
C CYS A 17 -24.15 -19.53 12.51
N ALA A 18 -24.05 -20.61 13.29
CA ALA A 18 -23.60 -21.91 12.79
C ALA A 18 -24.62 -22.52 11.80
N ASP A 19 -25.91 -22.38 12.07
CA ASP A 19 -26.98 -22.85 11.20
C ASP A 19 -27.09 -21.99 9.95
N ALA A 20 -26.92 -20.66 10.08
CA ALA A 20 -26.82 -19.75 8.95
C ALA A 20 -25.66 -20.12 8.02
N PHE A 21 -24.49 -20.47 8.57
CA PHE A 21 -23.35 -20.95 7.77
C PHE A 21 -23.68 -22.24 7.03
N ARG A 22 -24.29 -23.22 7.71
CA ARG A 22 -24.73 -24.46 7.06
C ARG A 22 -25.73 -24.21 5.93
N MET A 23 -26.71 -23.34 6.15
CA MET A 23 -27.70 -22.97 5.13
C MET A 23 -27.04 -22.31 3.91
N LEU A 24 -26.08 -21.42 4.15
CA LEU A 24 -25.30 -20.80 3.08
C LEU A 24 -24.48 -21.82 2.31
N THR A 25 -23.82 -22.76 2.99
CA THR A 25 -23.06 -23.85 2.32
C THR A 25 -23.96 -24.73 1.47
N VAL A 26 -25.19 -25.03 1.91
CA VAL A 26 -26.16 -25.80 1.11
C VAL A 26 -26.63 -25.01 -0.11
N ALA A 27 -26.87 -23.70 0.04
CA ALA A 27 -27.39 -22.87 -1.04
C ALA A 27 -26.33 -22.47 -2.09
N TYR A 28 -25.09 -22.23 -1.67
CA TYR A 28 -24.03 -21.65 -2.51
C TYR A 28 -22.83 -22.59 -2.75
N GLY A 29 -22.76 -23.74 -2.06
CA GLY A 29 -21.71 -24.74 -2.27
C GLY A 29 -20.30 -24.17 -2.09
N GLU A 30 -19.42 -24.39 -3.07
CA GLU A 30 -18.04 -23.88 -3.07
C GLU A 30 -17.95 -22.35 -3.23
N ALA A 31 -18.99 -21.71 -3.76
CA ALA A 31 -19.04 -20.25 -3.90
C ALA A 31 -19.42 -19.55 -2.59
N THR A 32 -19.64 -20.29 -1.50
CA THR A 32 -20.02 -19.75 -0.19
C THR A 32 -18.87 -18.92 0.40
N LEU A 33 -19.22 -17.79 1.03
CA LEU A 33 -18.29 -17.04 1.87
C LEU A 33 -17.63 -17.95 2.91
N ASP A 34 -16.34 -17.75 3.16
CA ASP A 34 -15.64 -18.51 4.18
C ASP A 34 -16.27 -18.28 5.56
N ARG A 35 -16.07 -19.27 6.44
CA ARG A 35 -16.66 -19.27 7.79
C ARG A 35 -16.35 -17.97 8.56
N SER A 36 -15.14 -17.42 8.42
CA SER A 36 -14.75 -16.21 9.15
C SER A 36 -15.52 -14.99 8.63
N ASN A 37 -15.70 -14.85 7.31
CA ASN A 37 -16.52 -13.79 6.75
C ASN A 37 -17.99 -13.91 7.14
N VAL A 38 -18.56 -15.13 7.12
CA VAL A 38 -19.96 -15.33 7.55
C VAL A 38 -20.15 -14.90 9.00
N TYR A 39 -19.26 -15.32 9.90
CA TYR A 39 -19.33 -14.96 11.32
C TYR A 39 -19.12 -13.46 11.55
N ARG A 40 -18.20 -12.83 10.81
CA ARG A 40 -17.96 -11.39 10.86
C ARG A 40 -19.22 -10.61 10.46
N TRP A 41 -19.83 -10.95 9.33
CA TRP A 41 -21.06 -10.31 8.84
C TRP A 41 -22.24 -10.56 9.77
N TYR A 42 -22.41 -11.80 10.25
CA TYR A 42 -23.45 -12.15 11.20
C TYR A 42 -23.35 -11.29 12.48
N LYS A 43 -22.13 -11.14 13.01
CA LYS A 43 -21.87 -10.28 14.18
C LYS A 43 -22.26 -8.82 13.91
N MET A 44 -21.78 -8.24 12.80
CA MET A 44 -22.12 -6.86 12.43
C MET A 44 -23.63 -6.63 12.32
N PHE A 45 -24.36 -7.54 11.68
CA PHE A 45 -25.82 -7.44 11.58
C PHE A 45 -26.52 -7.64 12.93
N SER A 46 -25.97 -8.47 13.82
CA SER A 46 -26.50 -8.64 15.18
C SER A 46 -26.28 -7.40 16.07
N GLU A 47 -25.24 -6.62 15.77
CA GLU A 47 -24.91 -5.34 16.43
C GLU A 47 -25.69 -4.14 15.85
N GLY A 48 -26.60 -4.38 14.90
CA GLY A 48 -27.52 -3.35 14.37
C GLY A 48 -27.10 -2.73 13.05
N ARG A 49 -26.03 -3.22 12.40
CA ARG A 49 -25.68 -2.79 11.03
C ARG A 49 -26.80 -3.18 10.07
N GLU A 50 -27.19 -2.27 9.17
CA GLU A 50 -28.19 -2.57 8.13
C GLU A 50 -27.63 -2.63 6.71
N ASP A 51 -26.51 -1.97 6.45
CA ASP A 51 -25.88 -1.95 5.13
C ASP A 51 -25.18 -3.28 4.81
N VAL A 52 -25.30 -3.74 3.56
CA VAL A 52 -24.74 -5.01 3.07
C VAL A 52 -23.46 -4.84 2.24
N ASN A 53 -23.10 -3.60 1.92
CA ASN A 53 -21.90 -3.28 1.15
C ASN A 53 -20.69 -3.28 2.06
N ASP A 54 -19.48 -3.49 1.53
CA ASP A 54 -18.31 -3.29 2.41
C ASP A 54 -18.28 -1.84 2.86
N GLU A 55 -17.99 -1.60 4.13
CA GLU A 55 -17.74 -0.23 4.57
C GLU A 55 -16.58 0.31 3.75
N GLU A 56 -16.67 1.59 3.41
CA GLU A 56 -15.58 2.27 2.73
C GLU A 56 -14.32 2.01 3.54
N ARG A 57 -13.41 1.22 2.94
CA ARG A 57 -12.21 0.79 3.61
C ARG A 57 -11.55 2.06 4.08
N ALA A 58 -11.42 2.24 5.39
CA ALA A 58 -10.58 3.29 5.93
C ALA A 58 -9.24 3.12 5.23
N GLY A 59 -8.95 3.98 4.26
CA GLY A 59 -7.66 4.05 3.63
C GLY A 59 -6.65 4.20 4.77
N ARG A 60 -5.41 3.77 4.54
CA ARG A 60 -4.32 4.07 5.47
C ARG A 60 -4.50 5.52 5.92
N PRO A 61 -4.68 5.80 7.23
CA PRO A 61 -4.83 7.17 7.68
C PRO A 61 -3.65 7.93 7.10
N SER A 62 -3.94 8.91 6.24
CA SER A 62 -2.93 9.87 5.83
C SER A 62 -2.51 10.52 7.14
N THR A 63 -1.32 10.18 7.63
CA THR A 63 -0.69 10.88 8.75
C THR A 63 -0.33 12.27 8.24
N SER A 64 -1.36 13.12 8.12
CA SER A 64 -1.31 14.51 7.68
C SER A 64 -2.48 15.25 8.34
N THR A 65 -2.73 14.94 9.61
CA THR A 65 -3.39 15.85 10.55
C THR A 65 -2.54 15.87 11.81
N THR A 66 -1.31 16.33 11.65
CA THR A 66 -0.83 17.32 12.61
C THR A 66 -1.20 18.68 12.02
N ASP A 67 -1.62 19.61 12.87
CA ASP A 67 -1.87 21.03 12.58
C ASP A 67 -0.60 21.80 12.13
N GLU A 68 0.26 21.13 11.35
CA GLU A 68 1.51 21.58 10.76
C GLU A 68 1.33 21.81 9.25
N ALA A 69 0.14 21.52 8.71
CA ALA A 69 -0.25 21.66 7.30
C ALA A 69 -0.27 23.10 6.76
N ASN A 70 0.27 24.06 7.51
CA ASN A 70 0.45 25.44 7.08
C ASN A 70 1.90 25.77 6.65
N PHE A 71 2.84 24.81 6.73
CA PHE A 71 4.24 25.10 6.39
C PHE A 71 4.57 24.95 4.89
N TRP A 72 3.82 24.17 4.13
CA TRP A 72 4.13 23.93 2.71
C TRP A 72 3.22 24.77 1.81
N PRO A 73 3.77 25.67 0.97
CA PRO A 73 2.96 26.44 0.04
C PRO A 73 2.20 25.50 -0.89
N LYS A 74 0.90 25.75 -1.05
CA LYS A 74 -0.08 25.00 -1.87
C LYS A 74 0.25 24.96 -3.38
N THR A 75 1.44 25.41 -3.77
CA THR A 75 1.95 25.50 -5.13
C THR A 75 2.88 24.33 -5.49
N THR A 76 2.66 23.15 -4.91
CA THR A 76 3.39 21.95 -5.32
C THR A 76 2.66 21.35 -6.51
N LEU A 77 3.24 21.48 -7.71
CA LEU A 77 2.84 20.71 -8.89
C LEU A 77 2.98 19.23 -8.54
N MET A 78 1.88 18.56 -8.23
CA MET A 78 1.88 17.11 -8.04
C MET A 78 2.09 16.46 -9.41
N MET A 79 3.22 15.78 -9.59
CA MET A 79 3.49 15.01 -10.79
C MET A 79 2.49 13.84 -10.87
N PRO A 80 1.73 13.67 -11.96
CA PRO A 80 0.82 12.54 -12.11
C PRO A 80 1.64 11.24 -12.10
N GLN A 81 1.35 10.36 -11.13
CA GLN A 81 1.93 9.01 -11.05
C GLN A 81 0.95 8.03 -11.71
N PRO A 82 1.36 7.25 -12.71
CA PRO A 82 0.48 6.25 -13.32
C PRO A 82 0.14 5.14 -12.31
N PRO A 83 -1.08 4.55 -12.38
CA PRO A 83 -1.45 3.45 -11.49
C PRO A 83 -0.46 2.29 -11.61
N TYR A 84 0.04 1.79 -10.47
CA TYR A 84 0.92 0.62 -10.37
C TYR A 84 2.27 0.69 -11.11
N SER A 85 2.91 1.87 -11.18
CA SER A 85 4.31 1.97 -11.63
C SER A 85 5.30 2.17 -10.46
N PRO A 86 5.78 1.09 -9.81
CA PRO A 86 6.73 1.18 -8.70
C PRO A 86 8.14 1.63 -9.13
N TYR A 87 8.37 1.88 -10.43
CA TYR A 87 9.70 2.19 -10.98
C TYR A 87 9.93 3.68 -11.26
N LEU A 88 8.97 4.55 -10.93
CA LEU A 88 9.02 5.97 -11.30
C LEU A 88 9.34 6.93 -10.14
N ALA A 89 9.72 6.44 -8.97
CA ALA A 89 10.21 7.32 -7.92
C ALA A 89 11.75 7.36 -7.96
N PRO A 90 12.38 8.55 -8.12
CA PRO A 90 13.83 8.73 -7.99
C PRO A 90 14.42 8.08 -6.73
N CYS A 91 13.64 8.00 -5.65
CA CYS A 91 14.06 7.32 -4.44
C CYS A 91 14.36 5.82 -4.62
N ASP A 92 13.54 5.12 -5.40
CA ASP A 92 13.60 3.65 -5.51
C ASP A 92 14.75 3.15 -6.37
N PHE A 93 15.07 3.84 -7.47
CA PHE A 93 16.13 3.44 -8.39
C PHE A 93 17.47 4.16 -8.18
N PHE A 94 17.49 5.34 -7.54
CA PHE A 94 18.72 6.11 -7.31
C PHE A 94 19.10 6.17 -5.83
N LEU A 95 18.26 6.74 -4.97
CA LEU A 95 18.63 7.03 -3.58
C LEU A 95 18.84 5.75 -2.76
N PHE A 96 17.88 4.83 -2.77
CA PHE A 96 17.97 3.61 -1.96
C PHE A 96 19.08 2.67 -2.43
N PRO A 97 19.35 2.47 -3.73
CA PRO A 97 20.51 1.70 -4.15
C PRO A 97 21.84 2.33 -3.72
N LYS A 98 21.98 3.65 -3.79
CA LYS A 98 23.20 4.36 -3.35
C LYS A 98 23.43 4.23 -1.85
N LEU A 99 22.37 4.17 -1.05
CA LEU A 99 22.45 3.95 0.40
C LEU A 99 22.65 2.47 0.76
N LYS A 100 21.89 1.56 0.16
CA LYS A 100 21.86 0.14 0.54
C LYS A 100 23.08 -0.64 0.05
N ARG A 101 23.64 -0.32 -1.13
CA ARG A 101 24.78 -1.06 -1.70
C ARG A 101 26.03 -1.00 -0.80
N PRO A 102 26.48 0.17 -0.31
CA PRO A 102 27.66 0.26 0.57
C PRO A 102 27.46 -0.38 1.94
N MET A 103 26.21 -0.39 2.41
CA MET A 103 25.84 -0.96 3.72
C MET A 103 25.56 -2.47 3.65
N LYS A 104 25.40 -3.05 2.45
CA LYS A 104 25.10 -4.47 2.27
C LYS A 104 26.24 -5.32 2.79
N GLY A 105 25.91 -6.32 3.63
CA GLY A 105 26.89 -7.26 4.20
C GLY A 105 27.68 -6.72 5.38
N ARG A 106 27.54 -5.44 5.74
CA ARG A 106 28.13 -4.88 6.97
C ARG A 106 27.21 -5.17 8.16
N ARG A 107 27.79 -5.58 9.28
CA ARG A 107 27.09 -5.67 10.56
C ARG A 107 27.39 -4.42 11.36
N TYR A 108 26.35 -3.78 11.87
CA TYR A 108 26.43 -2.61 12.72
C TYR A 108 26.04 -3.02 14.14
N ALA A 109 26.85 -2.67 15.13
CA ALA A 109 26.57 -3.02 16.51
C ALA A 109 25.57 -2.05 17.15
N THR A 110 25.51 -0.81 16.64
CA THR A 110 24.69 0.26 17.22
C THR A 110 23.97 1.08 16.15
N ILE A 111 22.88 1.73 16.55
CA ILE A 111 22.09 2.61 15.67
C ILE A 111 22.90 3.85 15.26
N GLU A 112 23.77 4.37 16.13
CA GLU A 112 24.60 5.55 15.82
C GLU A 112 25.62 5.28 14.71
N GLU A 113 26.14 4.06 14.65
CA GLU A 113 27.02 3.61 13.57
C GLU A 113 26.27 3.57 12.22
N ILE A 114 25.03 3.09 12.23
CA ILE A 114 24.14 3.07 11.06
C ILE A 114 23.85 4.51 10.60
N LYS A 115 23.49 5.42 11.52
CA LYS A 115 23.20 6.82 11.20
C LYS A 115 24.41 7.53 10.61
N THR A 116 25.58 7.37 11.23
CA THR A 116 26.84 7.98 10.78
C THR A 116 27.21 7.48 9.39
N THR A 117 27.19 6.16 9.19
CA THR A 117 27.50 5.56 7.88
C THR A 117 26.49 6.00 6.81
N SER A 118 25.20 6.01 7.14
CA SER A 118 24.15 6.46 6.23
C SER A 118 24.36 7.92 5.80
N LYS A 119 24.70 8.79 6.76
CA LYS A 119 24.97 10.21 6.50
C LYS A 119 26.20 10.40 5.62
N GLU A 120 27.26 9.64 5.87
CA GLU A 120 28.47 9.68 5.04
C GLU A 120 28.20 9.26 3.60
N GLU A 121 27.44 8.17 3.37
CA GLU A 121 27.07 7.74 2.01
C GLU A 121 26.15 8.75 1.31
N LEU A 122 25.21 9.35 2.04
CA LEU A 122 24.35 10.40 1.47
C LEU A 122 25.13 11.66 1.09
N ASN A 123 26.14 12.04 1.88
CA ASN A 123 26.99 13.20 1.57
C ASN A 123 27.87 12.99 0.32
N LYS A 124 28.08 11.74 -0.13
CA LYS A 124 28.78 11.47 -1.40
C LYS A 124 27.92 11.76 -2.63
N ILE A 125 26.61 11.92 -2.47
CA ILE A 125 25.71 12.23 -3.58
C ILE A 125 25.88 13.71 -3.94
N THR A 126 26.44 13.99 -5.12
CA THR A 126 26.63 15.35 -5.58
C THR A 126 25.32 15.92 -6.15
N LYS A 127 25.23 17.25 -6.25
CA LYS A 127 24.10 17.92 -6.93
C LYS A 127 23.96 17.46 -8.38
N ASN A 128 25.08 17.23 -9.08
CA ASN A 128 25.08 16.78 -10.47
C ASN A 128 24.53 15.36 -10.62
N ASP A 129 24.84 14.46 -9.67
CA ASP A 129 24.28 13.10 -9.68
C ASP A 129 22.76 13.11 -9.56
N PHE A 130 22.24 13.99 -8.70
CA PHE A 130 20.80 14.18 -8.52
C PHE A 130 20.13 14.80 -9.75
N LEU A 131 20.75 15.83 -10.36
CA LEU A 131 20.24 16.45 -11.58
C LEU A 131 20.18 15.46 -12.74
N LYS A 132 21.27 14.71 -12.95
CA LYS A 132 21.33 13.68 -13.99
C LYS A 132 20.25 12.61 -13.79
N CYS A 133 20.06 12.15 -12.56
CA CYS A 133 18.98 11.21 -12.22
C CYS A 133 17.59 11.75 -12.59
N PHE A 134 17.34 13.03 -12.34
CA PHE A 134 16.06 13.66 -12.64
C PHE A 134 15.86 13.84 -14.15
N GLU A 135 16.90 14.21 -14.89
CA GLU A 135 16.86 14.29 -16.35
C GLU A 135 16.60 12.94 -17.01
N ASP A 136 17.29 11.89 -16.55
CA ASP A 136 17.10 10.53 -17.07
C ASP A 136 15.68 10.04 -16.79
N TRP A 137 15.15 10.31 -15.59
CA TRP A 137 13.77 10.02 -15.24
C TRP A 137 12.76 10.79 -16.11
N HIS A 138 12.99 12.09 -16.33
CA HIS A 138 12.13 12.91 -17.15
C HIS A 138 12.13 12.46 -18.62
N LYS A 139 13.27 12.01 -19.15
CA LYS A 139 13.35 11.38 -20.48
C LYS A 139 12.53 10.10 -20.56
N CYS A 140 12.62 9.22 -19.55
CA CYS A 140 11.84 7.98 -19.51
C CYS A 140 10.33 8.22 -19.46
N ILE A 141 9.87 9.31 -18.83
CA ILE A 141 8.46 9.70 -18.82
C ILE A 141 7.99 10.17 -20.20
N ILE A 142 8.82 10.91 -20.94
CA ILE A 142 8.48 11.44 -22.27
C ILE A 142 8.44 10.33 -23.34
N SER A 143 9.23 9.26 -23.16
CA SER A 143 9.37 8.19 -24.17
C SER A 143 8.36 7.04 -24.04
N ASP A 144 7.25 7.21 -23.31
CA ASP A 144 6.18 6.22 -23.13
C ASP A 144 6.64 4.80 -22.71
N GLY A 145 7.80 4.71 -22.03
CA GLY A 145 8.32 3.45 -21.50
C GLY A 145 9.05 2.54 -22.48
N GLU A 146 9.35 2.95 -23.72
CA GLU A 146 10.34 2.24 -24.56
C GLU A 146 11.77 2.61 -24.13
N GLY A 147 12.16 2.13 -22.95
CA GLY A 147 13.53 2.18 -22.46
C GLY A 147 14.05 0.77 -22.30
N ASP A 148 14.97 0.39 -23.19
CA ASP A 148 15.65 -0.89 -23.24
C ASP A 148 15.95 -1.49 -21.85
N LYS A 149 15.82 -2.82 -21.78
CA LYS A 149 16.24 -3.65 -20.65
C LYS A 149 17.58 -3.17 -20.13
N ILE A 150 17.55 -2.45 -19.02
CA ILE A 150 18.75 -2.10 -18.26
C ILE A 150 19.32 -3.44 -17.80
N HIS A 151 20.32 -3.95 -18.53
CA HIS A 151 21.08 -5.11 -18.11
C HIS A 151 21.82 -4.73 -16.82
N ILE A 152 21.20 -5.06 -15.70
CA ILE A 152 21.85 -5.22 -14.41
C ILE A 152 22.84 -6.38 -14.59
N HIS A 153 24.09 -6.05 -14.91
CA HIS A 153 25.20 -6.97 -14.72
C HIS A 153 25.33 -7.25 -13.22
N GLU A 154 25.33 -8.55 -12.93
CA GLU A 154 25.49 -9.21 -11.63
C GLU A 154 26.82 -8.85 -10.94
#